data_AF-A0A920GQG4-F1
#
_entry.id   AF-A0A920GQG4-F1
#
_cell.length_a   1.000
_cell.length_b   1.000
_cell.length_c   1.000
_cell.angle_alpha   90.00
_cell.angle_beta   90.00
_cell.angle_gamma   90.00
#
_symmetry.space_group_name_H-M   'P 1'
#
loop_
_entity.id
_entity.type
_entity.pdbx_description
1 polymer ?
#
loop_
_entity_poly.entity_id
_entity_poly.type
_entity_poly.pdbx_seq_one_letter_code
_entity_poly.pdbx_strand_id
1 'polypeptide(L)'
;MIQNNDVVRVDLNNFTVNVLVDETELNLRREQLDNSFLRPESQTPWQDIFREKVNPFSEGMTLKGAEKHKNIAARHVPRDNH
;
A
#
# COMPACT_ATOMS: atom_id res chain seq x y z
N MET A 1 -13.14 1.72 11.78
CA MET A 1 -11.78 1.17 12.00
C MET A 1 -11.76 0.23 13.18
N ILE A 2 -10.78 -0.68 13.18
CA ILE A 2 -10.49 -1.58 14.30
C ILE A 2 -10.03 -0.75 15.50
N GLN A 3 -10.49 -1.13 16.68
CA GLN A 3 -10.18 -0.52 17.97
C GLN A 3 -9.67 -1.57 18.95
N ASN A 4 -9.11 -1.12 20.08
CA ASN A 4 -8.66 -2.03 21.14
C ASN A 4 -9.83 -2.88 21.64
N ASN A 5 -9.57 -4.16 21.89
CA ASN A 5 -10.53 -5.18 22.32
C ASN A 5 -11.57 -5.62 21.27
N ASP A 6 -11.48 -5.15 20.02
CA ASP A 6 -12.24 -5.78 18.92
C ASP A 6 -11.79 -7.24 18.75
N VAL A 7 -12.74 -8.16 18.63
CA VAL A 7 -12.43 -9.58 18.43
C VAL A 7 -12.10 -9.83 16.96
N VAL A 8 -10.92 -10.42 16.70
CA VAL A 8 -10.50 -10.82 15.37
C VAL A 8 -10.45 -12.34 15.28
N ARG A 9 -11.21 -12.91 14.34
CA ARG A 9 -11.16 -14.34 14.02
C ARG A 9 -10.14 -14.58 12.92
N VAL A 10 -9.12 -15.38 13.25
CA VAL A 10 -8.13 -15.89 12.30
C VAL A 10 -8.46 -17.35 12.02
N ASP A 11 -8.77 -17.67 10.76
CA ASP A 11 -9.06 -19.03 10.31
C ASP A 11 -8.06 -19.43 9.23
N LEU A 12 -7.10 -20.28 9.62
CA LEU A 12 -6.00 -20.71 8.74
C LEU A 12 -6.43 -21.75 7.71
N ASN A 13 -7.49 -22.52 7.99
CA ASN A 13 -8.00 -23.51 7.04
C ASN A 13 -8.75 -22.83 5.89
N ASN A 14 -9.47 -21.76 6.21
CA ASN A 14 -10.20 -20.96 5.22
C ASN A 14 -9.39 -19.77 4.68
N PHE A 15 -8.16 -19.55 5.17
CA PHE A 15 -7.30 -18.41 4.84
C PHE A 15 -8.00 -17.05 5.03
N THR A 16 -8.78 -16.89 6.09
CA THR A 16 -9.50 -15.64 6.37
C THR A 16 -9.07 -15.00 7.68
N VAL A 17 -9.15 -13.68 7.71
CA VAL A 17 -9.00 -12.85 8.91
C VAL A 17 -10.16 -11.89 8.94
N ASN A 18 -11.10 -12.10 9.87
CA ASN A 18 -12.34 -11.34 9.97
C ASN A 18 -12.43 -10.63 11.31
N VAL A 19 -12.74 -9.33 11.29
CA VAL A 19 -13.07 -8.57 12.50
C VAL A 19 -14.54 -8.84 12.83
N LEU A 20 -14.82 -9.35 14.02
CA LEU A 20 -16.17 -9.71 14.46
C LEU A 20 -16.89 -8.51 15.07
N VAL A 21 -17.06 -7.47 14.26
CA VAL A 21 -17.80 -6.24 14.59
C VAL A 21 -18.90 -6.06 13.55
N ASP A 22 -20.06 -5.57 13.97
CA ASP A 22 -21.18 -5.32 13.06
C ASP A 22 -20.79 -4.35 11.93
N GLU A 23 -21.28 -4.60 10.72
CA GLU A 23 -20.95 -3.78 9.55
C GLU A 23 -21.41 -2.32 9.72
N THR A 24 -22.54 -2.08 10.39
CA THR A 24 -23.05 -0.71 10.61
C THR A 24 -22.10 0.08 11.51
N GLU A 25 -21.58 -0.55 12.55
CA GLU A 25 -20.58 0.01 13.46
C GLU A 25 -19.24 0.25 12.74
N LEU A 26 -18.78 -0.71 11.91
CA LEU A 26 -17.56 -0.54 11.12
C LEU A 26 -17.64 0.64 10.15
N ASN A 27 -18.80 0.83 9.51
CA ASN A 27 -19.07 1.95 8.60
C ASN A 27 -19.06 3.28 9.36
N LEU A 28 -19.77 3.37 10.49
CA LEU A 28 -19.75 4.55 11.35
C LEU A 28 -18.32 4.92 11.78
N ARG A 29 -17.54 3.95 12.26
CA ARG A 29 -16.14 4.16 12.64
C ARG A 29 -15.23 4.49 11.45
N ARG A 30 -15.64 4.22 10.21
CA ARG A 30 -14.88 4.56 9.01
C ARG A 30 -15.14 6.01 8.62
N GLU A 31 -16.37 6.48 8.75
CA GLU A 31 -16.75 7.88 8.52
C GLU A 31 -16.10 8.82 9.55
N GLN A 32 -16.00 8.37 10.80
CA GLN A 32 -15.37 9.13 11.89
C GLN A 32 -13.84 9.11 11.86
N LEU A 33 -13.22 8.35 10.95
CA LEU A 33 -11.78 8.18 10.93
C LEU A 33 -11.08 9.41 10.37
N ASP A 34 -10.34 10.12 11.21
CA ASP A 34 -9.38 11.12 10.75
C ASP A 34 -8.10 10.43 10.25
N ASN A 35 -7.87 10.50 8.93
CA ASN A 35 -6.71 9.91 8.28
C ASN A 35 -5.46 10.82 8.31
N SER A 36 -5.57 12.04 8.81
CA SER A 36 -4.49 13.04 8.79
C SER A 36 -3.23 12.55 9.52
N PHE A 37 -3.40 11.74 10.57
CA PHE A 37 -2.30 11.18 11.36
C PHE A 37 -1.63 9.95 10.72
N LEU A 38 -2.30 9.26 9.78
CA LEU A 38 -1.82 7.98 9.23
C LEU A 38 -0.65 8.13 8.26
N ARG A 39 -0.39 9.34 7.76
CA ARG A 39 0.75 9.64 6.88
C ARG A 39 1.43 10.92 7.36
N PRO A 40 2.52 10.82 8.15
CA PRO A 40 3.32 12.00 8.49
C PRO A 40 3.85 12.64 7.21
N GLU A 41 4.19 13.93 7.24
CA GLU A 41 4.79 14.63 6.10
C GLU A 41 6.05 13.90 5.60
N SER A 42 6.32 14.02 4.30
CA SER A 42 7.57 13.51 3.73
C SER A 42 8.70 14.45 4.14
N GLN A 43 9.78 13.87 4.67
CA GLN A 43 10.97 14.59 5.10
C GLN A 43 12.08 14.58 4.03
N THR A 44 11.93 13.77 2.98
CA THR A 44 12.92 13.67 1.89
C THR A 44 12.24 13.48 0.54
N PRO A 45 12.88 13.92 -0.57
CA PRO A 45 12.35 13.69 -1.90
C PRO A 45 12.11 12.20 -2.21
N TRP A 46 12.93 11.30 -1.65
CA TRP A 46 12.73 9.86 -1.83
C TRP A 46 11.45 9.36 -1.16
N GLN A 47 11.09 9.90 0.01
CA GLN A 47 9.83 9.55 0.68
C GLN A 47 8.62 9.99 -0.15
N ASP A 48 8.67 11.15 -0.81
CA ASP A 48 7.61 11.59 -1.73
C ASP A 48 7.47 10.64 -2.91
N ILE A 49 8.57 10.36 -3.60
CA ILE A 49 8.59 9.42 -4.75
C ILE A 49 8.04 8.06 -4.32
N PHE A 50 8.46 7.54 -3.17
CA PHE A 50 8.00 6.26 -2.66
C PHE A 50 6.48 6.24 -2.43
N ARG A 51 5.96 7.23 -1.70
CA ARG A 51 4.53 7.30 -1.33
C ARG A 51 3.62 7.51 -2.54
N GLU A 52 4.10 8.21 -3.56
CA GLU A 52 3.35 8.45 -4.79
C GLU A 52 3.39 7.22 -5.73
N LYS A 53 4.59 6.65 -5.90
CA LYS A 53 4.87 5.76 -7.03
C LYS A 53 4.97 4.27 -6.68
N VAL A 54 5.03 3.87 -5.41
CA VAL A 54 5.14 2.45 -5.04
C VAL A 54 3.75 1.81 -4.90
N ASN A 55 3.62 0.57 -5.36
CA ASN A 55 2.40 -0.23 -5.25
C ASN A 55 2.23 -0.84 -3.84
N PRO A 56 0.99 -1.23 -3.45
CA PRO A 56 0.76 -1.97 -2.20
C PRO A 56 1.54 -3.29 -2.13
N PHE A 57 1.65 -3.84 -0.91
CA PHE A 57 2.34 -5.12 -0.67
C PHE A 57 1.74 -6.29 -1.46
N SER A 58 0.41 -6.32 -1.60
CA SER A 58 -0.31 -7.33 -2.40
C SER A 58 0.09 -7.33 -3.88
N GLU A 59 0.68 -6.25 -4.36
CA GLU A 59 1.17 -6.09 -5.74
C GLU A 59 2.71 -6.10 -5.81
N GLY A 60 3.38 -6.50 -4.73
CA GLY A 60 4.83 -6.73 -4.70
C GLY A 60 5.69 -5.53 -4.30
N MET A 61 5.10 -4.42 -3.83
CA MET A 61 5.83 -3.21 -3.41
C MET A 61 6.82 -2.64 -4.45
N THR A 62 6.56 -2.83 -5.74
CA THR A 62 7.43 -2.30 -6.79
C THR A 62 7.06 -0.86 -7.16
N LEU A 63 7.99 -0.16 -7.79
CA LEU A 63 7.69 1.12 -8.45
C LEU A 63 6.68 0.86 -9.59
N LYS A 64 5.59 1.63 -9.63
CA LYS A 64 4.57 1.57 -10.69
C LYS A 64 5.21 1.68 -12.07
N GLY A 65 4.96 0.71 -12.93
CA GLY A 65 5.48 0.70 -14.30
C GLY A 65 6.90 0.16 -14.45
N ALA A 66 7.58 -0.22 -13.36
CA ALA A 66 8.94 -0.77 -13.42
C ALA A 66 9.03 -2.00 -14.33
N GLU A 67 7.96 -2.78 -14.44
CA GLU A 67 7.86 -3.96 -15.29
C GLU A 67 8.05 -3.65 -16.79
N LYS A 68 7.77 -2.41 -17.21
CA LYS A 68 7.93 -1.95 -18.60
C LYS A 68 9.38 -1.71 -18.98
N HIS A 69 10.26 -1.54 -17.99
CA HIS A 69 11.68 -1.17 -18.15
C HIS A 69 12.63 -2.36 -17.91
N LYS A 70 12.28 -3.54 -18.44
CA LYS A 70 13.13 -4.73 -18.42
C LYS A 70 13.86 -4.93 -19.74
N ASN A 71 15.01 -5.62 -19.68
CA ASN A 71 15.86 -5.97 -20.83
C ASN A 71 16.20 -4.76 -21.72
N ILE A 72 16.58 -3.64 -21.11
CA ILE A 72 16.75 -2.36 -21.81
C ILE A 72 17.92 -2.38 -22.81
N ALA A 73 19.01 -3.12 -22.51
CA ALA A 73 20.19 -3.21 -23.37
C ALA A 73 19.89 -3.88 -24.73
N ALA A 74 18.95 -4.82 -24.76
CA ALA A 74 18.50 -5.43 -26.02
C ALA A 74 17.54 -4.54 -26.82
N ARG A 75 16.93 -3.53 -26.19
CA ARG A 75 15.88 -2.68 -26.79
C ARG A 75 16.39 -1.32 -27.22
N HIS A 76 17.43 -0.81 -26.56
CA HIS A 76 17.92 0.55 -26.73
C HIS A 76 19.44 0.57 -26.64
N VAL A 77 20.06 1.29 -27.58
CA VAL A 77 21.45 1.72 -27.46
C VAL A 77 21.42 3.11 -26.82
N PRO A 78 22.06 3.32 -25.65
CA PRO A 78 22.19 4.64 -25.05
C PRO A 78 22.87 5.59 -26.03
N ARG A 79 22.49 6.87 -25.98
CA ARG A 79 23.17 7.89 -26.78
C ARG A 79 24.61 8.04 -26.30
N ASP A 80 25.52 8.20 -27.26
CA ASP A 80 26.87 8.67 -26.93
C ASP A 80 26.78 10.06 -26.28
N ASN A 81 27.57 10.27 -25.25
CA ASN A 81 27.57 11.48 -24.44
C ASN A 81 28.80 12.35 -24.66
N HIS A 82 29.72 11.96 -25.56
CA HIS A 82 30.91 12.72 -25.94
C HIS A 82 31.17 12.69 -27.45
#